data_AF-A0A2T7A0K3-F1
#
_entry.id   AF-A0A2T7A0K3-F1
#
_cell.length_a   1.000
_cell.length_b   1.000
_cell.length_c   1.000
_cell.angle_alpha   90.00
_cell.angle_beta   90.00
_cell.angle_gamma   90.00
#
_symmetry.space_group_name_H-M   'P 1'
#
loop_
_entity.id
_entity.type
_entity.pdbx_description
1 polymer ?
#
loop_
_entity_poly.entity_id
_entity_poly.type
_entity_poly.pdbx_seq_one_letter_code
_entity_poly.pdbx_strand_id
1 'polypeptide(L)'
;VFQCSSPSNRFHAPYHSCWYKGSYITASQTTPTHIGDLYAHFRPLPSGAKHPQAQLPLSTSLQTSDIPKAGGGEPKELRSLPFVTTTLPFDASEYFTQLCASSILVKSSPQGSEFARAVQILGKESFFRVRRPWLRTASRAPGGAEVFWLDELRNVGLRMKVAESGFGFMEEGEEDESATVFLVRYEELIVRTGHLVDLFERMEEKVGGEGEVG
;
A
#
# COMPACT_ATOMS: atom_id res chain seq x y z
N VAL A 1 22.04 15.71 -14.99
CA VAL A 1 22.25 16.42 -13.70
C VAL A 1 21.63 15.55 -12.61
N PHE A 2 22.43 15.05 -11.66
CA PHE A 2 21.89 14.34 -10.49
C PHE A 2 21.66 15.38 -9.39
N GLN A 3 20.40 15.72 -9.13
CA GLN A 3 20.04 16.57 -8.01
C GLN A 3 19.86 15.68 -6.78
N CYS A 4 20.86 15.64 -5.92
CA CYS A 4 20.77 14.97 -4.63
C CYS A 4 20.09 15.90 -3.63
N SER A 5 18.87 15.56 -3.22
CA SER A 5 18.21 16.20 -2.08
C SER A 5 18.74 15.63 -0.76
N SER A 6 18.88 16.51 0.24
CA SER A 6 19.28 16.12 1.60
C SER A 6 18.27 15.13 2.20
N PRO A 7 18.69 14.14 3.01
CA PRO A 7 17.79 13.25 3.76
C PRO A 7 16.77 13.97 4.66
N SER A 8 17.04 15.24 5.00
CA SER A 8 16.09 16.10 5.72
C SER A 8 14.90 16.57 4.88
N ASN A 9 14.95 16.44 3.54
CA ASN A 9 13.79 16.54 2.64
C ASN A 9 13.05 15.20 2.58
N ARG A 10 12.67 14.64 3.74
CA ARG A 10 11.80 13.45 3.76
C ARG A 10 10.54 13.76 2.97
N PHE A 11 10.18 12.86 2.06
CA PHE A 11 9.00 12.95 1.22
C PHE A 11 7.77 13.20 2.10
N HIS A 12 7.20 14.42 2.02
CA HIS A 12 6.20 14.96 2.94
C HIS A 12 4.79 14.38 2.75
N ALA A 13 4.65 13.16 2.20
CA ALA A 13 3.35 12.53 2.10
C ALA A 13 2.88 12.08 3.50
N PRO A 14 1.65 12.42 3.93
CA PRO A 14 1.14 11.95 5.21
C PRO A 14 1.01 10.43 5.19
N TYR A 15 1.22 9.80 6.35
CA TYR A 15 0.89 8.39 6.49
C TYR A 15 -0.62 8.19 6.37
N HIS A 16 -1.00 7.17 5.60
CA HIS A 16 -2.38 6.77 5.41
C HIS A 16 -2.66 5.50 6.21
N SER A 17 -3.70 5.52 7.04
CA SER A 17 -4.18 4.29 7.65
C SER A 17 -4.78 3.38 6.60
N CYS A 18 -4.82 2.09 6.87
CA CYS A 18 -5.25 1.09 5.90
C CYS A 18 -6.38 0.22 6.47
N TRP A 19 -7.37 -0.09 5.64
CA TRP A 19 -8.45 -1.02 5.98
C TRP A 19 -8.16 -2.41 5.43
N TYR A 20 -8.19 -3.43 6.28
CA TYR A 20 -7.99 -4.81 5.85
C TYR A 20 -9.23 -5.35 5.10
N LYS A 21 -9.02 -5.78 3.85
CA LYS A 21 -10.07 -6.32 2.97
C LYS A 21 -10.20 -7.84 3.06
N GLY A 22 -9.16 -8.52 3.52
CA GLY A 22 -9.09 -9.97 3.53
C GLY A 22 -7.76 -10.50 3.01
N SER A 23 -7.57 -11.81 3.13
CA SER A 23 -6.39 -12.53 2.63
C SER A 23 -6.82 -13.51 1.56
N TYR A 24 -6.29 -13.36 0.35
CA TYR A 24 -6.59 -14.20 -0.80
C TYR A 24 -5.48 -14.11 -1.85
N ILE A 25 -5.48 -15.06 -2.78
CA ILE A 25 -4.49 -15.15 -3.85
C ILE A 25 -4.62 -13.94 -4.78
N THR A 26 -3.50 -13.41 -5.26
CA THR A 26 -3.53 -12.43 -6.37
C THR A 26 -3.96 -13.13 -7.66
N ALA A 27 -4.67 -12.44 -8.55
CA ALA A 27 -5.26 -13.03 -9.76
C ALA A 27 -4.26 -13.74 -10.71
N SER A 28 -2.96 -13.58 -10.50
CA SER A 28 -1.88 -14.21 -11.26
C SER A 28 -1.43 -15.59 -10.74
N GLN A 29 -1.97 -16.09 -9.62
CA GLN A 29 -1.60 -17.40 -9.06
C GLN A 29 -2.80 -18.36 -9.00
N THR A 30 -2.57 -19.61 -9.39
CA THR A 30 -3.57 -20.67 -9.46
C THR A 30 -3.45 -21.58 -8.25
N THR A 31 -4.37 -21.42 -7.29
CA THR A 31 -4.58 -22.23 -6.06
C THR A 31 -3.53 -22.06 -4.94
N PRO A 32 -3.95 -21.82 -3.68
CA PRO A 32 -3.03 -21.62 -2.57
C PRO A 32 -2.71 -22.98 -1.95
N THR A 33 -1.43 -23.35 -1.94
CA THR A 33 -0.96 -24.59 -1.28
C THR A 33 -0.60 -24.35 0.18
N HIS A 34 -0.11 -23.16 0.51
CA HIS A 34 0.28 -22.79 1.86
C HIS A 34 -0.27 -21.40 2.24
N ILE A 35 -0.39 -21.14 3.55
CA ILE A 35 -0.79 -19.81 4.04
C ILE A 35 0.14 -18.72 3.49
N GLY A 36 1.44 -19.01 3.38
CA GLY A 36 2.45 -18.13 2.81
C GLY A 36 2.20 -17.73 1.34
N ASP A 37 1.32 -18.42 0.62
CA ASP A 37 0.96 -18.10 -0.77
C ASP A 37 -0.18 -17.08 -0.85
N LEU A 38 -0.81 -16.75 0.29
CA LEU A 38 -1.86 -15.76 0.39
C LEU A 38 -1.28 -14.35 0.53
N TYR A 39 -2.01 -13.40 -0.03
CA TYR A 39 -1.75 -11.97 0.16
C TYR A 39 -2.85 -11.35 0.99
N ALA A 40 -2.45 -10.60 2.02
CA ALA A 40 -3.32 -9.69 2.74
C ALA A 40 -3.50 -8.40 1.93
N HIS A 41 -4.75 -8.03 1.68
CA HIS A 41 -5.11 -6.86 0.89
C HIS A 41 -5.62 -5.78 1.81
N PHE A 42 -5.08 -4.57 1.64
CA PHE A 42 -5.41 -3.43 2.46
C PHE A 42 -5.78 -2.24 1.58
N ARG A 43 -6.85 -1.53 1.90
CA ARG A 43 -7.23 -0.28 1.22
C ARG A 43 -6.66 0.92 1.97
N PRO A 44 -5.79 1.74 1.36
CA PRO A 44 -5.36 3.01 1.95
C PRO A 44 -6.54 3.97 2.11
N LEU A 45 -6.60 4.66 3.25
CA LEU A 45 -7.63 5.63 3.57
C LEU A 45 -7.07 7.06 3.56
N PRO A 46 -7.85 8.04 3.07
CA PRO A 46 -7.44 9.44 3.12
C PRO A 46 -7.28 9.90 4.57
N SER A 47 -6.28 10.75 4.82
CA SER A 47 -6.02 11.28 6.16
C SER A 47 -7.26 12.01 6.70
N GLY A 48 -7.63 11.75 7.96
CA GLY A 48 -8.84 12.31 8.58
C GLY A 48 -10.14 11.52 8.35
N ALA A 49 -10.12 10.43 7.59
CA ALA A 49 -11.24 9.50 7.57
C ALA A 49 -11.42 8.86 8.96
N LYS A 50 -12.62 8.95 9.53
CA LYS A 50 -12.95 8.28 10.80
C LYS A 50 -12.81 6.77 10.60
N HIS A 51 -12.00 6.11 11.41
CA HIS A 51 -11.92 4.65 11.42
C HIS A 51 -13.28 4.06 11.82
N PRO A 52 -13.93 3.24 10.98
CA PRO A 52 -15.11 2.48 11.41
C PRO A 52 -14.74 1.48 12.53
N GLN A 53 -13.46 1.13 12.66
CA GLN A 53 -12.92 0.23 13.68
C GLN A 53 -12.94 0.81 15.11
N ALA A 54 -13.13 2.12 15.29
CA ALA A 54 -13.26 2.71 16.63
C ALA A 54 -14.60 2.37 17.31
N GLN A 55 -15.50 1.62 16.66
CA GLN A 55 -16.83 1.28 17.17
C GLN A 55 -17.15 -0.22 17.16
N LEU A 56 -16.17 -1.11 16.98
CA LEU A 56 -16.40 -2.52 17.28
C LEU A 56 -16.16 -2.74 18.78
N PRO A 57 -17.21 -2.83 19.62
CA PRO A 57 -17.01 -3.28 20.99
C PRO A 57 -16.37 -4.66 20.93
N LEU A 58 -15.26 -4.82 21.63
CA LEU A 58 -14.61 -6.11 21.84
C LEU A 58 -15.62 -6.99 22.59
N SER A 59 -16.41 -7.78 21.86
CA SER A 59 -17.33 -8.73 22.46
C SER A 59 -16.51 -9.78 23.21
N THR A 60 -16.54 -9.68 24.54
CA THR A 60 -16.10 -10.68 25.49
C THR A 60 -16.94 -11.94 25.36
N SER A 61 -16.64 -12.79 24.39
CA SER A 61 -16.98 -14.21 24.37
C SER A 61 -16.38 -14.84 23.11
N LEU A 62 -15.14 -15.34 23.22
CA LEU A 62 -14.58 -16.26 22.24
C LEU A 62 -15.37 -17.58 22.32
N GLN A 63 -16.47 -17.67 21.56
CA GLN A 63 -16.97 -18.96 21.12
C GLN A 63 -16.29 -19.30 19.80
N THR A 64 -15.69 -20.49 19.75
CA THR A 64 -14.85 -21.04 18.69
C THR A 64 -15.56 -21.24 17.35
N SER A 65 -16.80 -20.75 17.21
CA SER A 65 -17.64 -20.80 16.02
C SER A 65 -17.62 -19.53 15.17
N ASP A 66 -17.06 -18.42 15.66
CA ASP A 66 -17.03 -17.14 14.95
C ASP A 66 -15.65 -16.84 14.35
N ILE A 67 -15.10 -17.81 13.60
CA ILE A 67 -14.07 -17.48 12.61
C ILE A 67 -14.79 -16.67 11.52
N PRO A 68 -14.49 -15.37 11.32
CA PRO A 68 -15.14 -14.61 10.26
C PRO A 68 -14.84 -15.32 8.94
N LYS A 69 -15.92 -15.74 8.28
CA LYS A 69 -15.92 -16.33 6.94
C LYS A 69 -14.94 -15.52 6.07
N ALA A 70 -13.90 -16.18 5.58
CA ALA A 70 -12.88 -15.56 4.72
C ALA A 70 -13.56 -14.88 3.51
N GLY A 71 -13.76 -13.57 3.60
CA GLY A 71 -14.57 -12.83 2.63
C GLY A 71 -15.28 -11.62 3.24
N GLY A 72 -14.56 -10.80 4.00
CA GLY A 72 -15.08 -9.55 4.54
C GLY A 72 -15.14 -8.48 3.45
N GLY A 73 -16.23 -8.47 2.66
CA GLY A 73 -16.46 -7.40 1.69
C GLY A 73 -16.39 -6.02 2.36
N GLU A 74 -15.79 -5.04 1.68
CA GLU A 74 -15.64 -3.68 2.23
C GLU A 74 -17.00 -3.13 2.70
N PRO A 75 -17.09 -2.57 3.92
CA PRO A 75 -18.29 -1.91 4.41
C PRO A 75 -18.78 -0.87 3.40
N LYS A 76 -20.10 -0.71 3.26
CA LYS A 76 -20.70 0.22 2.29
C LYS A 76 -20.19 1.66 2.47
N GLU A 77 -19.99 2.08 3.71
CA GLU A 77 -19.41 3.40 4.07
C GLU A 77 -17.97 3.56 3.57
N LEU A 78 -17.17 2.50 3.62
CA LEU A 78 -15.80 2.51 3.09
C LEU A 78 -15.81 2.68 1.57
N ARG A 79 -16.77 2.08 0.86
CA ARG A 79 -16.90 2.22 -0.61
C ARG A 79 -17.17 3.66 -1.05
N SER A 80 -17.84 4.46 -0.22
CA SER A 80 -18.09 5.88 -0.48
C SER A 80 -16.90 6.79 -0.16
N LEU A 81 -15.89 6.32 0.58
CA LEU A 81 -14.71 7.13 0.86
C LEU A 81 -13.89 7.35 -0.42
N PRO A 82 -13.30 8.54 -0.62
CA PRO A 82 -12.39 8.75 -1.73
C PRO A 82 -11.13 7.91 -1.55
N PHE A 83 -10.49 7.58 -2.66
CA PHE A 83 -9.19 6.91 -2.65
C PHE A 83 -8.07 7.92 -2.37
N VAL A 84 -6.96 7.42 -1.83
CA VAL A 84 -5.72 8.20 -1.77
C VAL A 84 -5.19 8.39 -3.19
N THR A 85 -4.84 9.62 -3.54
CA THR A 85 -4.33 9.99 -4.86
C THR A 85 -3.05 10.81 -4.77
N THR A 86 -2.19 10.66 -5.78
CA THR A 86 -1.04 11.53 -6.00
C THR A 86 -1.02 11.98 -7.45
N THR A 87 -0.68 13.24 -7.68
CA THR A 87 -0.50 13.81 -9.01
C THR A 87 0.98 13.74 -9.38
N LEU A 88 1.29 13.17 -10.53
CA LEU A 88 2.63 13.06 -11.09
C LEU A 88 2.72 13.94 -12.34
N PRO A 89 3.24 15.17 -12.23
CA PRO A 89 3.57 15.98 -13.40
C PRO A 89 4.79 15.39 -14.10
N PHE A 90 4.80 15.50 -15.42
CA PHE A 90 5.88 15.05 -16.28
C PHE A 90 6.14 16.12 -17.34
N ASP A 91 7.32 16.74 -17.32
CA ASP A 91 7.73 17.68 -18.37
C ASP A 91 8.03 16.94 -19.69
N ALA A 92 8.05 17.66 -20.80
CA ALA A 92 8.25 17.09 -22.14
C ALA A 92 9.39 16.05 -22.22
N SER A 93 10.54 16.35 -21.61
CA SER A 93 11.73 15.49 -21.60
C SER A 93 11.78 14.42 -20.49
N GLU A 94 10.82 14.39 -19.57
CA GLU A 94 10.85 13.47 -18.44
C GLU A 94 10.33 12.08 -18.81
N TYR A 95 11.19 11.07 -18.67
CA TYR A 95 10.83 9.69 -18.99
C TYR A 95 10.32 8.89 -17.78
N PHE A 96 10.72 9.27 -16.57
CA PHE A 96 10.30 8.61 -15.33
C PHE A 96 10.29 9.58 -14.15
N THR A 97 9.50 9.23 -13.14
CA THR A 97 9.59 9.84 -11.80
C THR A 97 9.98 8.77 -10.79
N GLN A 98 10.62 9.19 -9.69
CA GLN A 98 11.02 8.29 -8.61
C GLN A 98 10.12 8.52 -7.40
N LEU A 99 9.49 7.44 -6.93
CA LEU A 99 8.62 7.43 -5.76
C LEU A 99 9.31 6.71 -4.61
N CYS A 100 8.93 7.08 -3.39
CA CYS A 100 9.35 6.42 -2.16
C CYS A 100 8.11 5.81 -1.50
N ALA A 101 8.19 4.52 -1.13
CA ALA A 101 7.20 3.83 -0.34
C ALA A 101 7.76 3.50 1.04
N SER A 102 6.95 3.80 2.05
CA SER A 102 7.15 3.39 3.43
C SER A 102 5.84 2.81 3.95
N SER A 103 5.93 1.71 4.70
CA SER A 103 4.77 1.07 5.31
C SER A 103 5.15 0.53 6.67
N ILE A 104 4.27 0.78 7.64
CA ILE A 104 4.48 0.43 9.03
C ILE A 104 3.26 -0.35 9.50
N LEU A 105 3.52 -1.49 10.12
CA LEU A 105 2.53 -2.29 10.80
C LEU A 105 2.59 -1.97 12.29
N VAL A 106 1.45 -1.62 12.88
CA VAL A 106 1.35 -1.23 14.28
C VAL A 106 0.43 -2.20 15.01
N LYS A 107 0.90 -2.77 16.12
CA LYS A 107 0.09 -3.60 17.03
C LYS A 107 -0.56 -2.68 18.06
N SER A 108 -1.89 -2.57 18.03
CA SER A 108 -2.64 -1.86 19.06
C SER A 108 -2.64 -2.65 20.38
N SER A 109 -2.43 -1.97 21.51
CA SER A 109 -2.54 -2.58 22.83
C SER A 109 -4.02 -2.73 23.23
N PRO A 110 -4.42 -3.87 23.83
CA PRO A 110 -5.77 -4.05 24.36
C PRO A 110 -6.17 -3.04 25.44
N GLN A 111 -5.21 -2.44 26.15
CA GLN A 111 -5.47 -1.52 27.28
C GLN A 111 -5.64 -0.04 26.87
N GLY A 112 -5.68 0.27 25.58
CA GLY A 112 -6.33 1.50 25.10
C GLY A 112 -5.57 2.82 25.20
N SER A 113 -4.29 2.88 25.60
CA SER A 113 -3.55 4.16 25.63
C SER A 113 -2.16 4.17 24.99
N GLU A 114 -1.57 3.03 24.61
CA GLU A 114 -0.23 2.99 24.00
C GLU A 114 -0.19 2.02 22.81
N PHE A 115 0.39 2.45 21.69
CA PHE A 115 0.75 1.55 20.59
C PHE A 115 1.85 0.62 21.11
N ALA A 116 1.56 -0.68 21.19
CA ALA A 116 2.45 -1.60 21.88
C ALA A 116 3.79 -1.74 21.13
N ARG A 117 3.75 -1.89 19.79
CA ARG A 117 4.93 -2.07 18.91
C ARG A 117 4.62 -1.69 17.46
N ALA A 118 5.65 -1.31 16.72
CA ALA A 118 5.59 -1.06 15.29
C ALA A 118 6.77 -1.70 14.55
N VAL A 119 6.54 -2.20 13.35
CA VAL A 119 7.58 -2.72 12.44
C VAL A 119 7.38 -2.18 11.03
N GLN A 120 8.48 -1.89 10.33
CA GLN A 120 8.39 -1.54 8.92
C GLN A 120 8.16 -2.80 8.09
N ILE A 121 7.12 -2.78 7.25
CA ILE A 121 6.80 -3.92 6.38
C ILE A 121 7.83 -4.01 5.25
N LEU A 122 8.17 -2.86 4.68
CA LEU A 122 9.34 -2.68 3.84
C LEU A 122 10.51 -2.46 4.80
N GLY A 123 11.45 -3.40 4.94
CA GLY A 123 12.52 -3.34 5.95
C GLY A 123 13.40 -2.07 5.90
N LYS A 124 13.29 -1.28 4.83
CA LYS A 124 13.69 0.12 4.69
C LYS A 124 12.74 0.79 3.69
N GLU A 125 12.80 2.12 3.60
CA GLU A 125 12.14 2.87 2.52
C GLU A 125 12.49 2.27 1.14
N SER A 126 11.46 1.94 0.35
CA SER A 126 11.63 1.38 -0.99
C SER A 126 11.48 2.49 -2.03
N PHE A 127 12.54 2.71 -2.81
CA PHE A 127 12.54 3.66 -3.92
C PHE A 127 12.30 2.91 -5.23
N PHE A 128 11.31 3.37 -5.99
CA PHE A 128 10.97 2.76 -7.28
C PHE A 128 10.72 3.83 -8.33
N ARG A 129 11.02 3.47 -9.58
CA ARG A 129 10.84 4.37 -10.72
C ARG A 129 9.58 3.98 -11.47
N VAL A 130 8.72 4.95 -11.70
CA VAL A 130 7.54 4.80 -12.53
C VAL A 130 7.80 5.52 -13.85
N ARG A 131 7.80 4.76 -14.95
CA ARG A 131 8.09 5.28 -16.28
C ARG A 131 6.82 5.80 -16.95
N ARG A 132 6.93 6.88 -17.70
CA ARG A 132 5.84 7.48 -18.47
C ARG A 132 5.12 6.47 -19.39
N PRO A 133 5.80 5.59 -20.17
CA PRO A 133 5.10 4.57 -20.98
C PRO A 133 4.28 3.58 -20.16
N TRP A 134 4.74 3.23 -18.95
CA TRP A 134 3.99 2.36 -18.05
C TRP A 134 2.72 3.06 -17.55
N LEU A 135 2.80 4.34 -17.18
CA LEU A 135 1.64 5.15 -16.77
C LEU A 135 0.60 5.29 -17.88
N ARG A 136 1.03 5.54 -19.13
CA ARG A 136 0.14 5.57 -20.31
C ARG A 136 -0.55 4.23 -20.56
N THR A 137 0.17 3.12 -20.37
CA THR A 137 -0.42 1.78 -20.50
C THR A 137 -1.44 1.53 -19.38
N ALA A 138 -1.07 1.88 -18.15
CA ALA A 138 -1.93 1.76 -16.97
C ALA A 138 -3.18 2.66 -17.04
N SER A 139 -3.11 3.84 -17.67
CA SER A 139 -4.26 4.75 -17.81
C SER A 139 -5.33 4.21 -18.76
N ARG A 140 -4.92 3.36 -19.71
CA ARG A 140 -5.81 2.72 -20.69
C ARG A 140 -6.35 1.36 -20.23
N ALA A 141 -5.86 0.82 -19.12
CA ALA A 141 -6.26 -0.48 -18.60
C ALA A 141 -7.65 -0.41 -17.92
N PRO A 142 -8.68 -1.13 -18.43
CA PRO A 142 -10.07 -0.99 -17.95
C PRO A 142 -10.27 -1.47 -16.50
N GLY A 143 -9.39 -2.35 -16.00
CA GLY A 143 -9.46 -2.96 -14.66
C GLY A 143 -8.48 -2.41 -13.62
N GLY A 144 -7.79 -1.30 -13.91
CA GLY A 144 -6.61 -0.87 -13.13
C GLY A 144 -5.33 -1.57 -13.59
N ALA A 145 -4.18 -1.09 -13.10
CA ALA A 145 -2.88 -1.67 -13.46
C ALA A 145 -2.63 -2.99 -12.72
N GLU A 146 -1.77 -3.83 -13.29
CA GLU A 146 -1.17 -4.97 -12.59
C GLU A 146 -0.51 -4.50 -11.27
N VAL A 147 -0.42 -5.39 -10.30
CA VAL A 147 0.24 -5.10 -9.02
C VAL A 147 1.69 -4.68 -9.27
N PHE A 148 2.02 -3.46 -8.84
CA PHE A 148 3.37 -2.95 -8.87
C PHE A 148 4.12 -3.45 -7.63
N TRP A 149 4.99 -4.44 -7.81
CA TRP A 149 5.78 -5.03 -6.73
C TRP A 149 6.93 -4.11 -6.31
N LEU A 150 7.07 -3.91 -5.01
CA LEU A 150 8.07 -3.02 -4.39
C LEU A 150 9.36 -3.74 -3.96
N ASP A 151 9.37 -5.07 -4.06
CA ASP A 151 10.50 -5.93 -3.79
C ASP A 151 10.51 -7.13 -4.75
N GLU A 152 11.69 -7.72 -4.93
CA GLU A 152 11.90 -8.83 -5.88
C GLU A 152 11.20 -10.13 -5.45
N LEU A 153 11.01 -10.32 -4.14
CA LEU A 153 10.34 -11.49 -3.58
C LEU A 153 8.81 -11.38 -3.67
N ARG A 154 8.30 -10.25 -4.16
CA ARG A 154 6.88 -9.93 -4.25
C ARG A 154 6.19 -10.05 -2.90
N ASN A 155 6.86 -9.57 -1.84
CA ASN A 155 6.29 -9.54 -0.50
C ASN A 155 5.36 -8.34 -0.31
N VAL A 156 5.62 -7.22 -0.98
CA VAL A 156 4.84 -5.98 -0.87
C VAL A 156 4.58 -5.43 -2.27
N GLY A 157 3.33 -5.09 -2.56
CA GLY A 157 2.92 -4.52 -3.83
C GLY A 157 1.84 -3.46 -3.70
N LEU A 158 1.72 -2.62 -4.71
CA LEU A 158 0.70 -1.58 -4.82
C LEU A 158 -0.17 -1.83 -6.05
N ARG A 159 -1.49 -1.89 -5.86
CA ARG A 159 -2.44 -1.80 -6.96
C ARG A 159 -2.81 -0.34 -7.19
N MET A 160 -2.59 0.12 -8.41
CA MET A 160 -2.82 1.51 -8.78
C MET A 160 -3.77 1.62 -9.96
N LYS A 161 -4.62 2.65 -9.94
CA LYS A 161 -5.35 3.09 -11.12
C LYS A 161 -4.83 4.44 -11.56
N VAL A 162 -4.55 4.58 -12.85
CA VAL A 162 -3.96 5.78 -13.41
C VAL A 162 -4.99 6.47 -14.29
N ALA A 163 -5.06 7.79 -14.21
CA ALA A 163 -5.76 8.62 -15.19
C ALA A 163 -4.75 9.62 -15.76
N GLU A 164 -4.72 9.73 -17.08
CA GLU A 164 -3.90 10.72 -17.77
C GLU A 164 -4.75 11.96 -18.00
N SER A 165 -4.27 13.11 -17.52
CA SER A 165 -4.84 14.41 -17.81
C SER A 165 -3.87 15.13 -18.74
N GLY A 166 -4.16 15.06 -20.04
CA GLY A 166 -3.42 15.84 -21.05
C GLY A 166 -3.89 17.29 -21.04
N PHE A 167 -2.94 18.23 -21.00
CA PHE A 167 -3.21 19.59 -21.47
C PHE A 167 -3.11 19.57 -22.99
N GLY A 168 -4.23 19.29 -23.66
CA GLY A 168 -4.35 19.40 -25.12
C GLY A 168 -4.57 18.07 -25.85
N PHE A 169 -5.68 17.99 -26.57
CA PHE A 169 -5.84 17.09 -27.70
C PHE A 169 -4.80 17.48 -28.74
N MET A 170 -3.74 16.69 -28.89
CA MET A 170 -2.92 16.72 -30.10
C MET A 170 -3.22 15.45 -30.90
N GLU A 171 -3.64 15.69 -32.14
CA GLU A 171 -3.90 14.71 -33.19
C GLU A 171 -2.72 13.73 -33.30
N GLU A 172 -3.01 12.45 -33.57
CA GLU A 172 -1.99 11.44 -33.90
C GLU A 172 -1.18 11.94 -35.11
N GLY A 173 -0.02 12.54 -34.87
CA GLY A 173 0.77 13.10 -35.97
C GLY A 173 2.10 13.75 -35.59
N GLU A 174 2.22 14.36 -34.40
CA GLU A 174 3.49 14.94 -33.96
C GLU A 174 3.94 14.30 -32.63
N GLU A 175 5.03 13.54 -32.73
CA GLU A 175 5.72 12.85 -31.63
C GLU A 175 6.49 13.85 -30.73
N ASP A 176 5.92 15.01 -30.46
CA ASP A 176 6.46 15.92 -29.44
C ASP A 176 5.85 15.52 -28.10
N GLU A 177 6.66 14.88 -27.24
CA GLU A 177 6.23 14.50 -25.90
C GLU A 177 5.86 15.77 -25.12
N SER A 178 4.57 16.09 -25.03
CA SER A 178 4.08 17.27 -24.31
C SER A 178 4.07 17.04 -22.80
N ALA A 179 4.04 18.15 -22.05
CA ALA A 179 3.89 18.09 -20.60
C ALA A 179 2.59 17.37 -20.24
N THR A 180 2.69 16.32 -19.45
CA THR A 180 1.59 15.41 -19.10
C THR A 180 1.43 15.32 -17.59
N VAL A 181 0.20 15.17 -17.12
CA VAL A 181 -0.07 15.00 -15.69
C VAL A 181 -0.82 13.71 -15.49
N PHE A 182 -0.26 12.80 -14.68
CA PHE A 182 -0.92 11.55 -14.31
C PHE A 182 -1.50 11.66 -12.91
N LEU A 183 -2.79 11.39 -12.77
CA LEU A 183 -3.43 11.18 -11.47
C LEU A 183 -3.35 9.70 -11.13
N VAL A 184 -2.55 9.36 -10.12
CA VAL A 184 -2.40 7.99 -9.62
C VAL A 184 -3.26 7.80 -8.38
N ARG A 185 -4.14 6.80 -8.44
CA ARG A 185 -5.02 6.36 -7.36
C ARG A 185 -4.49 5.07 -6.75
N TYR A 186 -4.23 5.05 -5.45
CA TYR A 186 -3.81 3.84 -4.74
C TYR A 186 -5.04 3.06 -4.30
N GLU A 187 -5.27 1.91 -4.92
CA GLU A 187 -6.45 1.07 -4.63
C GLU A 187 -6.17 0.10 -3.49
N GLU A 188 -5.01 -0.57 -3.53
CA GLU A 188 -4.65 -1.59 -2.56
C GLU A 188 -3.15 -1.58 -2.27
N LEU A 189 -2.82 -1.69 -0.99
CA LEU A 189 -1.55 -2.23 -0.51
C LEU A 189 -1.70 -3.73 -0.32
N ILE A 190 -0.80 -4.50 -0.91
CA ILE A 190 -0.86 -5.95 -0.95
C ILE A 190 0.40 -6.46 -0.25
N VAL A 191 0.24 -7.29 0.77
CA VAL A 191 1.37 -7.82 1.55
C VAL A 191 1.25 -9.33 1.65
N ARG A 192 2.32 -10.05 1.35
CA ARG A 192 2.39 -11.50 1.50
C ARG A 192 2.19 -11.86 2.97
N THR A 193 1.24 -12.74 3.24
CA THR A 193 0.88 -13.09 4.63
C THR A 193 2.03 -13.77 5.38
N GLY A 194 2.80 -14.64 4.72
CA GLY A 194 4.02 -15.23 5.30
C GLY A 194 5.01 -14.17 5.75
N HIS A 195 5.23 -13.13 4.92
CA HIS A 195 6.09 -12.00 5.28
C HIS A 195 5.55 -11.21 6.48
N LEU A 196 4.24 -11.03 6.60
CA LEU A 196 3.65 -10.39 7.79
C LEU A 196 3.87 -11.21 9.06
N VAL A 197 3.71 -12.54 8.99
CA VAL A 197 3.95 -13.45 10.13
C VAL A 197 5.41 -13.37 10.56
N ASP A 198 6.35 -13.49 9.63
CA ASP A 198 7.79 -13.37 9.92
C ASP A 198 8.14 -12.04 10.59
N LEU A 199 7.52 -10.94 10.16
CA LEU A 199 7.70 -9.62 10.77
C LEU A 199 7.11 -9.53 12.18
N PHE A 200 5.96 -10.16 12.42
CA PHE A 200 5.34 -10.21 13.74
C PHE A 200 6.15 -11.04 14.74
N GLU A 201 6.66 -12.20 14.33
CA GLU A 201 7.48 -13.05 15.20
C GLU A 201 8.76 -12.31 15.64
N ARG A 202 9.43 -11.65 14.69
CA ARG A 202 10.62 -10.82 14.99
C ARG A 202 10.33 -9.60 15.88
N MET A 203 9.09 -9.10 15.90
CA MET A 203 8.69 -8.05 16.84
C MET A 203 8.55 -8.55 18.28
N GLU A 204 8.23 -9.84 18.47
CA GLU A 204 8.06 -10.44 19.78
C GLU A 204 9.40 -10.88 20.39
N GLU A 205 10.36 -11.33 19.57
CA GLU A 205 11.70 -11.73 20.03
C GLU A 205 12.50 -10.58 20.67
N LYS A 206 12.35 -9.34 20.20
CA LYS A 206 13.11 -8.18 20.73
C LYS A 206 12.76 -7.77 22.17
N VAL A 207 11.79 -8.43 22.79
CA VAL A 207 11.34 -8.16 24.17
C VAL A 207 12.07 -9.03 25.20
N GLY A 208 12.72 -10.11 24.76
CA GLY A 208 13.40 -11.06 25.66
C GLY A 208 14.86 -10.73 25.99
N GLY A 209 15.38 -9.56 25.60
CA GLY A 209 16.83 -9.30 25.54
C GLY A 209 17.40 -8.24 26.49
N GLU A 210 16.60 -7.59 27.34
CA GLU A 210 17.11 -6.61 28.31
C GLU A 210 16.73 -7.02 29.73
N GLY A 211 17.59 -7.83 30.34
CA GLY A 211 17.45 -8.28 31.72
C GLY A 211 18.63 -9.13 32.14
N GLU A 212 19.81 -8.51 32.26
CA GLU A 212 20.92 -8.84 33.17
C GLU A 212 22.24 -8.32 32.57
N VAL A 213 22.84 -7.31 33.21
CA VAL A 213 24.24 -7.38 33.67
C VAL A 213 24.32 -6.52 34.93
N GLY A 214 24.95 -7.09 35.96
CA GLY A 214 25.04 -6.59 37.34
C GLY A 214 25.99 -5.42 37.58
#